data_AF-A0A1F7I3D7-F1
#
_entry.id   AF-A0A1F7I3D7-F1
#
_cell.length_a   1.000
_cell.length_b   1.000
_cell.length_c   1.000
_cell.angle_alpha   90.00
_cell.angle_beta   90.00
_cell.angle_gamma   90.00
#
_symmetry.space_group_name_H-M   'P 1'
#
loop_
_entity.id
_entity.type
_entity.pdbx_description
1 polymer ?
#
loop_
_entity_poly.entity_id
_entity_poly.type
_entity_poly.pdbx_seq_one_letter_code
_entity_poly.pdbx_strand_id
1 'polypeptide(L)'
;MIGIVSYGFYVPHYRIKVEEIAQMWGRDPQEIKKSLHITEKAVAAADEDAVTMAYQSAAMALDGTSINKEEIGCMFFGSESFPYAVKPAATIVAEWLGIGHHYLAYDTQFACKAGTGALISALAMVGAGKITYGLVCAGDKGTARPQDLLEYTAGSGANAWLVGDKEVILEVIATYSFSSDTPDFWRGIKSDYPSYTGRFTGQPAYFHHVGTAAKNLMAKQALTPNDFAYAVFHMPNGKFPLQVGLSLGFSEKQVTPSLVVNQLGNSYSASSLMGLAAVLDEAKAGDKILFVSYGSGAGSDAFIFQVTRHLKKQRKSLKKQIQQKKYINYPTYLKYMDIIHEGSL
;
A
#
# COMPACT_ATOMS: atom_id res chain seq x y z
N MET A 1 4.87 -15.81 19.16
CA MET A 1 5.20 -14.73 18.22
C MET A 1 4.07 -14.68 17.21
N ILE A 2 3.44 -13.53 17.01
CA ILE A 2 2.37 -13.37 16.01
C ILE A 2 2.83 -12.29 15.05
N GLY A 3 2.60 -12.50 13.76
CA GLY A 3 2.98 -11.50 12.77
C GLY A 3 2.80 -11.97 11.35
N ILE A 4 3.58 -11.41 10.45
CA ILE A 4 3.57 -11.74 9.03
C ILE A 4 4.48 -12.95 8.81
N VAL A 5 4.00 -13.96 8.10
CA VAL A 5 4.70 -15.21 7.76
C VAL A 5 5.25 -15.16 6.34
N SER A 6 4.48 -14.60 5.41
CA SER A 6 4.89 -14.39 4.03
C SER A 6 4.18 -13.17 3.46
N TYR A 7 4.71 -12.66 2.36
CA TYR A 7 4.20 -11.49 1.67
C TYR A 7 4.40 -11.65 0.18
N GLY A 8 3.60 -10.93 -0.60
CA GLY A 8 3.71 -10.86 -2.04
C GLY A 8 3.23 -9.49 -2.51
N PHE A 9 3.58 -9.16 -3.74
CA PHE A 9 3.28 -7.85 -4.30
C PHE A 9 3.12 -7.97 -5.82
N TYR A 10 2.33 -7.06 -6.36
CA TYR A 10 2.12 -6.91 -7.78
C TYR A 10 2.29 -5.44 -8.16
N VAL A 11 3.21 -5.22 -9.08
CA VAL A 11 3.40 -3.93 -9.71
C VAL A 11 3.06 -4.11 -11.20
N PRO A 12 2.09 -3.35 -11.73
CA PRO A 12 1.76 -3.38 -13.16
C PRO A 12 3.00 -3.29 -14.05
N HIS A 13 2.94 -3.87 -15.24
CA HIS A 13 4.08 -3.82 -16.16
C HIS A 13 4.29 -2.42 -16.77
N TYR A 14 3.23 -1.62 -16.91
CA TYR A 14 3.31 -0.35 -17.61
C TYR A 14 3.68 0.83 -16.70
N ARG A 15 4.44 1.78 -17.25
CA ARG A 15 4.84 3.03 -16.58
C ARG A 15 4.59 4.22 -17.47
N ILE A 16 4.09 5.30 -16.89
CA ILE A 16 4.09 6.61 -17.53
C ILE A 16 5.06 7.54 -16.80
N LYS A 17 5.88 8.26 -17.57
CA LYS A 17 6.80 9.26 -17.03
C LYS A 17 6.06 10.56 -16.74
N VAL A 18 6.55 11.33 -15.77
CA VAL A 18 6.02 12.68 -15.50
C VAL A 18 6.08 13.57 -16.73
N GLU A 19 7.13 13.44 -17.55
CA GLU A 19 7.31 14.18 -18.80
C GLU A 19 6.14 14.00 -19.77
N GLU A 20 5.66 12.77 -19.95
CA GLU A 20 4.56 12.46 -20.88
C GLU A 20 3.28 13.20 -20.50
N ILE A 21 2.98 13.26 -19.20
CA ILE A 21 1.79 13.96 -18.68
C ILE A 21 2.01 15.47 -18.72
N ALA A 22 3.18 15.95 -18.28
CA ALA A 22 3.47 17.38 -18.18
C ALA A 22 3.50 18.07 -19.55
N GLN A 23 4.08 17.42 -20.57
CA GLN A 23 4.14 17.96 -21.93
C GLN A 23 2.74 18.15 -22.53
N MET A 24 1.83 17.20 -22.31
CA MET A 24 0.45 17.31 -22.79
C MET A 24 -0.26 18.56 -22.24
N TRP A 25 0.04 18.93 -20.99
CA TRP A 25 -0.57 20.08 -20.31
C TRP A 25 0.25 21.37 -20.39
N GLY A 26 1.35 21.40 -21.17
CA GLY A 26 2.22 22.57 -21.28
C GLY A 26 2.91 22.95 -19.96
N ARG A 27 3.15 21.98 -19.06
CA ARG A 27 3.83 22.19 -17.77
C ARG A 27 5.30 21.78 -17.84
N ASP A 28 6.14 22.41 -17.02
CA ASP A 28 7.55 22.01 -16.88
C ASP A 28 7.66 20.68 -16.09
N PRO A 29 8.15 19.59 -16.70
CA PRO A 29 8.33 18.33 -16.00
C PRO A 29 9.28 18.42 -14.79
N GLN A 30 10.29 19.30 -14.82
CA GLN A 30 11.26 19.42 -13.74
C GLN A 30 10.63 20.03 -12.48
N GLU A 31 9.75 21.01 -12.65
CA GLU A 31 8.98 21.58 -11.53
C GLU A 31 8.06 20.54 -10.88
N ILE A 32 7.39 19.71 -11.69
CA ILE A 32 6.54 18.62 -11.17
C ILE A 32 7.38 17.58 -10.42
N LYS A 33 8.49 17.11 -11.00
CA LYS A 33 9.39 16.16 -10.34
C LYS A 33 9.92 16.70 -9.01
N LYS A 34 10.35 17.96 -8.98
CA LYS A 34 10.87 18.62 -7.78
C LYS A 34 9.79 18.85 -6.72
N SER A 35 8.55 19.13 -7.11
CA SER A 35 7.47 19.39 -6.16
C SER A 35 6.89 18.12 -5.55
N LEU A 36 6.75 17.05 -6.34
CA LEU A 36 6.12 15.79 -5.93
C LEU A 36 7.11 14.69 -5.55
N HIS A 37 8.39 14.84 -5.93
CA HIS A 37 9.42 13.80 -5.79
C HIS A 37 9.02 12.47 -6.48
N ILE A 38 8.37 12.59 -7.64
CA ILE A 38 7.94 11.46 -8.48
C ILE A 38 8.52 11.66 -9.87
N THR A 39 9.07 10.59 -10.45
CA THR A 39 9.63 10.59 -11.81
C THR A 39 8.74 9.83 -12.80
N GLU A 40 8.03 8.82 -12.32
CA GLU A 40 7.14 7.96 -13.09
C GLU A 40 6.13 7.30 -12.13
N LYS A 41 5.04 6.76 -12.69
CA LYS A 41 4.04 6.01 -11.93
C LYS A 41 3.63 4.73 -12.64
N ALA A 42 3.22 3.73 -11.87
CA ALA A 42 2.68 2.47 -12.35
C ALA A 42 1.25 2.64 -12.87
N VAL A 43 0.99 2.09 -14.06
CA VAL A 43 -0.31 2.16 -14.74
C VAL A 43 -0.79 0.74 -14.95
N ALA A 44 -1.97 0.43 -14.43
CA ALA A 44 -2.66 -0.82 -14.71
C ALA A 44 -2.97 -0.92 -16.21
N ALA A 45 -2.80 -2.11 -16.80
CA ALA A 45 -3.28 -2.41 -18.14
C ALA A 45 -4.82 -2.35 -18.23
N ALA A 46 -5.35 -2.40 -19.45
CA ALA A 46 -6.81 -2.37 -19.67
C ALA A 46 -7.54 -3.58 -19.04
N ASP A 47 -6.85 -4.71 -18.89
CA ASP A 47 -7.34 -5.96 -18.28
C ASP A 47 -6.93 -6.10 -16.79
N GLU A 48 -6.33 -5.05 -16.21
CA GLU A 48 -5.92 -5.03 -14.80
C GLU A 48 -6.84 -4.15 -13.95
N ASP A 49 -7.32 -4.71 -12.85
CA ASP A 49 -8.08 -4.02 -11.81
C ASP A 49 -7.52 -4.36 -10.42
N ALA A 50 -8.13 -3.81 -9.37
CA ALA A 50 -7.68 -4.07 -8.00
C ALA A 50 -7.69 -5.57 -7.65
N VAL A 51 -8.63 -6.36 -8.18
CA VAL A 51 -8.82 -7.78 -7.88
C VAL A 51 -7.77 -8.64 -8.57
N THR A 52 -7.50 -8.40 -9.87
CA THR A 52 -6.48 -9.15 -10.61
C THR A 52 -5.09 -8.90 -10.04
N MET A 53 -4.78 -7.65 -9.68
CA MET A 53 -3.53 -7.31 -9.00
C MET A 53 -3.44 -7.95 -7.61
N ALA A 54 -4.52 -7.93 -6.82
CA ALA A 54 -4.58 -8.58 -5.51
C ALA A 54 -4.33 -10.09 -5.62
N TYR A 55 -4.98 -10.76 -6.57
CA TYR A 55 -4.75 -12.18 -6.85
C TYR A 55 -3.28 -12.49 -7.15
N GLN A 56 -2.64 -11.74 -8.04
CA GLN A 56 -1.23 -11.96 -8.38
C GLN A 56 -0.32 -11.79 -7.16
N SER A 57 -0.58 -10.77 -6.34
CA SER A 57 0.20 -10.54 -5.12
C SER A 57 -0.03 -11.64 -4.06
N ALA A 58 -1.26 -12.15 -3.93
CA ALA A 58 -1.58 -13.24 -3.03
C ALA A 58 -1.01 -14.58 -3.49
N ALA A 59 -1.06 -14.87 -4.79
CA ALA A 59 -0.40 -16.04 -5.37
C ALA A 59 1.10 -16.01 -5.07
N MET A 60 1.75 -14.85 -5.23
CA MET A 60 3.14 -14.64 -4.85
C MET A 60 3.37 -14.80 -3.33
N ALA A 61 2.44 -14.36 -2.48
CA ALA A 61 2.57 -14.51 -1.03
C ALA A 61 2.54 -15.99 -0.59
N LEU A 62 1.76 -16.82 -1.28
CA LEU A 62 1.65 -18.26 -1.01
C LEU A 62 2.74 -19.08 -1.72
N ASP A 63 3.33 -18.56 -2.80
CA ASP A 63 4.38 -19.22 -3.54
C ASP A 63 5.62 -19.52 -2.67
N GLY A 64 6.15 -20.73 -2.80
CA GLY A 64 7.27 -21.23 -2.00
C GLY A 64 6.97 -21.45 -0.51
N THR A 65 5.72 -21.29 -0.06
CA THR A 65 5.31 -21.67 1.30
C THR A 65 4.86 -23.13 1.35
N SER A 66 5.06 -23.79 2.49
CA SER A 66 4.54 -25.15 2.73
C SER A 66 3.16 -25.16 3.39
N ILE A 67 2.43 -24.04 3.30
CA ILE A 67 1.18 -23.82 4.03
C ILE A 67 0.05 -24.48 3.26
N ASN A 68 -0.78 -25.27 3.97
CA ASN A 68 -2.03 -25.73 3.40
C ASN A 68 -2.98 -24.54 3.30
N LYS A 69 -3.43 -24.23 2.07
CA LYS A 69 -4.31 -23.08 1.82
C LYS A 69 -5.63 -23.17 2.59
N GLU A 70 -6.11 -24.37 2.89
CA GLU A 70 -7.33 -24.59 3.69
C GLU A 70 -7.17 -24.18 5.17
N GLU A 71 -5.94 -23.96 5.66
CA GLU A 71 -5.68 -23.43 7.00
C GLU A 71 -5.83 -21.90 7.08
N ILE A 72 -6.07 -21.23 5.94
CA ILE A 72 -6.37 -19.80 5.87
C ILE A 72 -7.81 -19.60 6.33
N GLY A 73 -7.99 -19.14 7.57
CA GLY A 73 -9.31 -18.95 8.17
C GLY A 73 -9.93 -17.57 7.93
N CYS A 74 -9.19 -16.62 7.33
CA CYS A 74 -9.77 -15.39 6.81
C CYS A 74 -9.08 -14.88 5.54
N MET A 75 -9.86 -14.23 4.68
CA MET A 75 -9.42 -13.51 3.50
C MET A 75 -10.00 -12.10 3.51
N PHE A 76 -9.16 -11.10 3.73
CA PHE A 76 -9.59 -9.70 3.69
C PHE A 76 -8.95 -8.96 2.53
N PHE A 77 -9.67 -8.01 1.97
CA PHE A 77 -9.14 -7.16 0.91
C PHE A 77 -9.46 -5.69 1.21
N GLY A 78 -8.42 -4.90 1.47
CA GLY A 78 -8.51 -3.44 1.57
C GLY A 78 -8.32 -2.74 0.24
N SER A 79 -9.32 -1.98 -0.19
CA SER A 79 -9.26 -1.17 -1.41
C SER A 79 -10.17 0.05 -1.27
N GLU A 80 -9.90 1.08 -2.06
CA GLU A 80 -10.82 2.18 -2.33
C GLU A 80 -11.27 2.21 -3.80
N SER A 81 -10.88 1.21 -4.60
CA SER A 81 -11.15 1.09 -6.04
C SER A 81 -11.72 -0.27 -6.44
N PHE A 82 -12.58 -0.85 -5.60
CA PHE A 82 -13.29 -2.09 -5.93
C PHE A 82 -14.08 -1.98 -7.25
N PRO A 83 -14.09 -3.04 -8.08
CA PRO A 83 -14.86 -3.07 -9.31
C PRO A 83 -16.37 -3.24 -9.07
N TYR A 84 -16.76 -3.72 -7.88
CA TYR A 84 -18.15 -3.93 -7.50
C TYR A 84 -18.50 -3.14 -6.24
N ALA A 85 -19.71 -2.57 -6.19
CA ALA A 85 -20.17 -1.82 -5.01
C ALA A 85 -20.57 -2.71 -3.82
N VAL A 86 -20.95 -3.97 -4.08
CA VAL A 86 -21.50 -4.89 -3.05
C VAL A 86 -20.85 -6.27 -3.09
N LYS A 87 -20.56 -6.81 -4.29
CA LYS A 87 -19.95 -8.14 -4.42
C LYS A 87 -18.53 -8.11 -3.84
N PRO A 88 -18.21 -8.95 -2.84
CA PRO A 88 -16.92 -8.88 -2.15
C PRO A 88 -15.78 -9.38 -3.04
N ALA A 89 -14.79 -8.52 -3.27
CA ALA A 89 -13.58 -8.83 -4.01
C ALA A 89 -12.72 -9.88 -3.31
N ALA A 90 -12.70 -9.90 -1.97
CA ALA A 90 -12.02 -10.91 -1.17
C ALA A 90 -12.43 -12.34 -1.56
N THR A 91 -13.72 -12.58 -1.82
CA THR A 91 -14.22 -13.91 -2.23
C THR A 91 -13.77 -14.30 -3.63
N ILE A 92 -13.63 -13.35 -4.55
CA ILE A 92 -13.13 -13.60 -5.91
C ILE A 92 -11.67 -14.06 -5.84
N VAL A 93 -10.84 -13.34 -5.09
CA VAL A 93 -9.43 -13.71 -4.91
C VAL A 93 -9.28 -15.06 -4.23
N ALA A 94 -10.05 -15.32 -3.17
CA ALA A 94 -10.04 -16.60 -2.48
C ALA A 94 -10.39 -17.78 -3.40
N GLU A 95 -11.43 -17.63 -4.23
CA GLU A 95 -11.85 -18.63 -5.20
C GLU A 95 -10.76 -18.90 -6.25
N TRP A 96 -10.17 -17.84 -6.82
CA TRP A 96 -9.08 -17.98 -7.80
C TRP A 96 -7.82 -18.62 -7.21
N LEU A 97 -7.55 -18.40 -5.92
CA LEU A 97 -6.42 -19.03 -5.22
C LEU A 97 -6.69 -20.47 -4.81
N GLY A 98 -7.95 -20.90 -4.78
CA GLY A 98 -8.36 -22.22 -4.29
C GLY A 98 -8.05 -22.42 -2.80
N ILE A 99 -8.40 -21.45 -1.93
CA ILE A 99 -8.16 -21.57 -0.47
C ILE A 99 -9.24 -22.37 0.28
N GLY A 100 -10.19 -22.99 -0.43
CA GLY A 100 -11.32 -23.73 0.13
C GLY A 100 -12.55 -22.85 0.33
N HIS A 101 -13.43 -23.22 1.27
CA HIS A 101 -14.66 -22.47 1.57
C HIS A 101 -14.87 -22.19 3.07
N HIS A 102 -13.89 -22.56 3.90
CA HIS A 102 -13.97 -22.46 5.36
C HIS A 102 -13.18 -21.27 5.90
N TYR A 103 -13.49 -20.07 5.40
CA TYR A 103 -12.85 -18.82 5.80
C TYR A 103 -13.87 -17.70 5.98
N LEU A 104 -13.54 -16.73 6.82
CA LEU A 104 -14.26 -15.45 6.87
C LEU A 104 -13.71 -14.52 5.78
N ALA A 105 -14.57 -13.95 4.94
CA ALA A 105 -14.16 -12.95 3.97
C ALA A 105 -15.03 -11.70 3.99
N TYR A 106 -14.37 -10.55 3.88
CA TYR A 106 -15.00 -9.26 3.63
C TYR A 106 -13.96 -8.27 3.10
N ASP A 107 -14.47 -7.25 2.44
CA ASP A 107 -13.69 -6.13 1.95
C ASP A 107 -13.63 -5.02 3.01
N THR A 108 -12.48 -4.38 3.16
CA THR A 108 -12.32 -3.21 4.04
C THR A 108 -12.19 -1.94 3.21
N GLN A 109 -12.80 -0.86 3.70
CA GLN A 109 -12.71 0.45 3.09
C GLN A 109 -12.45 1.51 4.16
N PHE A 110 -11.31 2.18 4.05
CA PHE A 110 -10.97 3.39 4.79
C PHE A 110 -9.82 4.06 4.02
N ALA A 111 -10.13 4.54 2.81
CA ALA A 111 -9.14 5.12 1.90
C ALA A 111 -7.84 4.30 1.89
N CYS A 112 -6.69 4.97 1.92
CA CYS A 112 -5.39 4.33 1.82
C CYS A 112 -4.95 3.52 3.06
N LYS A 113 -5.73 3.48 4.15
CA LYS A 113 -5.47 2.61 5.32
C LYS A 113 -6.36 1.35 5.35
N ALA A 114 -7.16 1.12 4.31
CA ALA A 114 -8.04 -0.05 4.23
C ALA A 114 -7.30 -1.37 4.49
N GLY A 115 -6.11 -1.54 3.87
CA GLY A 115 -5.28 -2.73 4.03
C GLY A 115 -4.74 -2.94 5.44
N THR A 116 -4.38 -1.87 6.15
CA THR A 116 -3.82 -1.98 7.51
C THR A 116 -4.88 -2.23 8.56
N GLY A 117 -6.10 -1.70 8.35
CA GLY A 117 -7.26 -2.09 9.15
C GLY A 117 -7.53 -3.59 9.05
N ALA A 118 -7.52 -4.14 7.83
CA ALA A 118 -7.64 -5.57 7.60
C ALA A 118 -6.50 -6.39 8.26
N LEU A 119 -5.26 -5.89 8.20
CA LEU A 119 -4.11 -6.53 8.83
C LEU A 119 -4.28 -6.62 10.36
N ILE A 120 -4.76 -5.56 11.01
CA ILE A 120 -5.06 -5.56 12.45
C ILE A 120 -6.13 -6.61 12.77
N SER A 121 -7.22 -6.67 11.98
CA SER A 121 -8.28 -7.67 12.17
C SER A 121 -7.76 -9.09 12.06
N ALA A 122 -6.96 -9.40 11.03
CA ALA A 122 -6.42 -10.74 10.83
C ALA A 122 -5.43 -11.14 11.94
N LEU A 123 -4.54 -10.23 12.34
CA LEU A 123 -3.62 -10.44 13.47
C LEU A 123 -4.37 -10.71 14.78
N ALA A 124 -5.48 -10.01 15.03
CA ALA A 124 -6.31 -10.23 16.21
C ALA A 124 -6.98 -11.62 16.19
N MET A 125 -7.46 -12.08 15.03
CA MET A 125 -8.06 -13.42 14.89
C MET A 125 -7.05 -14.54 15.12
N VAL A 126 -5.83 -14.41 14.58
CA VAL A 126 -4.72 -15.34 14.84
C VAL A 126 -4.34 -15.29 16.32
N GLY A 127 -4.17 -14.10 16.89
CA GLY A 127 -3.77 -13.92 18.29
C GLY A 127 -4.80 -14.42 19.30
N ALA A 128 -6.09 -14.42 18.94
CA ALA A 128 -7.16 -15.02 19.72
C ALA A 128 -7.28 -16.55 19.54
N GLY A 129 -6.42 -17.17 18.73
CA GLY A 129 -6.45 -18.60 18.42
C GLY A 129 -7.69 -19.04 17.65
N LYS A 130 -8.35 -18.13 16.91
CA LYS A 130 -9.56 -18.43 16.15
C LYS A 130 -9.29 -18.96 14.76
N ILE A 131 -8.14 -18.62 14.19
CA ILE A 131 -7.65 -19.09 12.89
C ILE A 131 -6.14 -19.34 12.97
N THR A 132 -5.62 -20.20 12.10
CA THR A 132 -4.17 -20.46 12.02
C THR A 132 -3.46 -19.41 11.15
N TYR A 133 -3.99 -19.17 9.96
CA TYR A 133 -3.50 -18.12 9.07
C TYR A 133 -4.63 -17.20 8.62
N GLY A 134 -4.26 -15.95 8.34
CA GLY A 134 -5.12 -14.99 7.67
C GLY A 134 -4.40 -14.42 6.45
N LEU A 135 -5.11 -14.25 5.33
CA LEU A 135 -4.57 -13.65 4.12
C LEU A 135 -5.20 -12.25 3.94
N VAL A 136 -4.35 -11.23 3.87
CA VAL A 136 -4.78 -9.84 3.73
C VAL A 136 -4.21 -9.26 2.46
N CYS A 137 -5.08 -8.87 1.53
CA CYS A 137 -4.70 -8.11 0.35
C CYS A 137 -4.95 -6.62 0.57
N ALA A 138 -4.12 -5.79 -0.06
CA ALA A 138 -4.35 -4.36 -0.21
C ALA A 138 -3.97 -3.96 -1.63
N GLY A 139 -4.80 -3.16 -2.30
CA GLY A 139 -4.54 -2.87 -3.71
C GLY A 139 -5.53 -1.94 -4.33
N ASP A 140 -5.05 -1.12 -5.26
CA ASP A 140 -5.87 -0.13 -5.94
C ASP A 140 -5.44 0.12 -7.39
N LYS A 141 -6.43 0.40 -8.25
CA LYS A 141 -6.23 1.00 -9.58
C LYS A 141 -6.34 2.52 -9.43
N GLY A 142 -5.20 3.20 -9.37
CA GLY A 142 -5.15 4.64 -9.10
C GLY A 142 -5.71 5.46 -10.25
N THR A 143 -6.83 6.15 -10.03
CA THR A 143 -7.51 7.02 -11.00
C THR A 143 -7.38 8.49 -10.61
N ALA A 144 -7.25 9.35 -11.60
CA ALA A 144 -7.17 10.79 -11.40
C ALA A 144 -7.77 11.52 -12.59
N ARG A 145 -8.37 12.69 -12.31
CA ARG A 145 -8.92 13.54 -13.35
C ARG A 145 -7.78 14.07 -14.23
N PRO A 146 -7.94 14.11 -15.57
CA PRO A 146 -7.00 14.80 -16.45
C PRO A 146 -6.71 16.23 -15.96
N GLN A 147 -5.44 16.65 -16.01
CA GLN A 147 -4.94 17.98 -15.58
C GLN A 147 -4.86 18.20 -14.05
N ASP A 148 -5.33 17.22 -13.24
CA ASP A 148 -5.24 17.25 -11.79
C ASP A 148 -3.81 16.94 -11.31
N LEU A 149 -3.41 17.46 -10.15
CA LEU A 149 -2.12 17.12 -9.56
C LEU A 149 -2.02 15.62 -9.22
N LEU A 150 -3.14 14.99 -8.87
CA LEU A 150 -3.23 13.54 -8.65
C LEU A 150 -2.91 12.74 -9.92
N GLU A 151 -3.03 13.33 -11.12
CA GLU A 151 -2.66 12.64 -12.35
C GLU A 151 -1.20 12.21 -12.36
N TYR A 152 -0.32 12.96 -11.71
CA TYR A 152 1.09 12.63 -11.57
C TYR A 152 1.38 11.62 -10.45
N THR A 153 0.49 11.51 -9.46
CA THR A 153 0.74 10.70 -8.25
C THR A 153 -0.06 9.41 -8.21
N ALA A 154 -1.30 9.37 -8.68
CA ALA A 154 -2.17 8.19 -8.60
C ALA A 154 -1.61 7.05 -9.45
N GLY A 155 -1.09 6.03 -8.78
CA GLY A 155 -0.48 4.83 -9.36
C GLY A 155 -1.31 3.59 -9.06
N SER A 156 -0.96 2.47 -9.68
CA SER A 156 -1.66 1.20 -9.48
C SER A 156 -0.73 0.12 -8.92
N GLY A 157 -1.27 -0.77 -8.09
CA GLY A 157 -0.53 -1.91 -7.55
C GLY A 157 -1.25 -2.56 -6.37
N ALA A 158 -0.79 -3.75 -5.99
CA ALA A 158 -1.35 -4.51 -4.88
C ALA A 158 -0.28 -5.28 -4.11
N ASN A 159 -0.56 -5.62 -2.86
CA ASN A 159 0.24 -6.52 -2.05
C ASN A 159 -0.64 -7.44 -1.22
N ALA A 160 -0.06 -8.55 -0.80
CA ALA A 160 -0.72 -9.54 0.04
C ALA A 160 0.20 -9.94 1.20
N TRP A 161 -0.40 -10.17 2.35
CA TRP A 161 0.27 -10.43 3.61
C TRP A 161 -0.39 -11.63 4.27
N LEU A 162 0.37 -12.70 4.42
CA LEU A 162 -0.06 -13.88 5.15
C LEU A 162 0.35 -13.69 6.62
N VAL A 163 -0.63 -13.65 7.51
CA VAL A 163 -0.42 -13.54 8.96
C VAL A 163 -0.56 -14.90 9.64
N GLY A 164 0.18 -15.12 10.72
CA GLY A 164 0.20 -16.37 11.47
C GLY A 164 1.16 -16.29 12.66
N ASP A 165 1.41 -17.44 13.29
CA ASP A 165 2.29 -17.59 14.47
C ASP A 165 3.47 -18.54 14.25
N LYS A 166 3.56 -19.17 13.07
CA LYS A 166 4.64 -20.07 12.64
C LYS A 166 5.52 -19.42 11.59
N GLU A 167 6.84 -19.60 11.70
CA GLU A 167 7.85 -19.06 10.77
C GLU A 167 7.69 -17.56 10.45
N VAL A 168 7.20 -16.79 11.41
CA VAL A 168 6.95 -15.34 11.29
C VAL A 168 8.22 -14.62 10.83
N ILE A 169 8.13 -13.86 9.74
CA ILE A 169 9.21 -13.03 9.15
C ILE A 169 9.26 -11.62 9.76
N LEU A 170 8.10 -11.10 10.17
CA LEU A 170 7.94 -9.83 10.87
C LEU A 170 7.03 -10.04 12.06
N GLU A 171 7.60 -10.08 13.26
CA GLU A 171 6.83 -10.09 14.49
C GLU A 171 6.18 -8.73 14.70
N VAL A 172 4.90 -8.72 15.08
CA VAL A 172 4.20 -7.49 15.47
C VAL A 172 4.39 -7.28 16.96
N ILE A 173 5.20 -6.28 17.32
CA ILE A 173 5.49 -5.94 18.71
C ILE A 173 4.35 -5.13 19.32
N ALA A 174 3.86 -4.14 18.59
CA ALA A 174 2.78 -3.27 19.05
C ALA A 174 2.09 -2.59 17.87
N THR A 175 0.81 -2.26 18.08
CA THR A 175 0.00 -1.47 17.15
C THR A 175 -0.63 -0.28 17.88
N TYR A 176 -0.97 0.76 17.11
CA TYR A 176 -1.70 1.93 17.59
C TYR A 176 -2.51 2.54 16.45
N SER A 177 -3.76 2.88 16.70
CA SER A 177 -4.62 3.55 15.71
C SER A 177 -5.06 4.91 16.23
N PHE A 178 -5.08 5.90 15.35
CA PHE A 178 -5.60 7.25 15.60
C PHE A 178 -6.56 7.63 14.47
N SER A 179 -7.77 8.05 14.78
CA SER A 179 -8.80 8.36 13.78
C SER A 179 -9.61 9.59 14.20
N SER A 180 -10.07 10.35 13.22
CA SER A 180 -10.98 11.48 13.40
C SER A 180 -11.85 11.66 12.16
N ASP A 181 -12.91 12.46 12.26
CA ASP A 181 -13.60 12.97 11.09
C ASP A 181 -12.83 14.18 10.54
N THR A 182 -12.06 13.96 9.49
CA THR A 182 -11.28 14.98 8.77
C THR A 182 -11.53 14.79 7.27
N PRO A 183 -12.39 15.60 6.65
CA PRO A 183 -12.83 15.42 5.26
C PRO A 183 -11.80 15.97 4.26
N ASP A 184 -10.61 15.39 4.24
CA ASP A 184 -9.49 15.90 3.44
C ASP A 184 -9.47 15.41 1.99
N PHE A 185 -9.90 14.18 1.76
CA PHE A 185 -10.03 13.53 0.46
C PHE A 185 -11.16 12.49 0.50
N TRP A 186 -11.95 12.42 -0.56
CA TRP A 186 -13.07 11.49 -0.69
C TRP A 186 -13.41 11.22 -2.16
N ARG A 187 -14.15 10.14 -2.43
CA ARG A 187 -14.76 9.87 -3.74
C ARG A 187 -16.24 9.57 -3.55
N GLY A 188 -17.10 10.34 -4.22
CA GLY A 188 -18.53 10.12 -4.18
C GLY A 188 -18.95 8.84 -4.90
N ILE A 189 -20.10 8.26 -4.52
CA ILE A 189 -20.61 6.98 -5.07
C ILE A 189 -20.72 6.98 -6.61
N LYS A 190 -21.04 8.14 -7.21
CA LYS A 190 -21.20 8.32 -8.66
C LYS A 190 -20.06 9.12 -9.29
N SER A 191 -18.94 9.27 -8.59
CA SER A 191 -17.80 10.06 -9.05
C SER A 191 -16.68 9.14 -9.47
N ASP A 192 -16.26 9.27 -10.73
CA ASP A 192 -15.13 8.48 -11.25
C ASP A 192 -13.80 8.88 -10.58
N TYR A 193 -13.67 10.17 -10.26
CA TYR A 193 -12.46 10.77 -9.71
C TYR A 193 -12.65 11.22 -8.26
N PRO A 194 -11.60 11.15 -7.44
CA PRO A 194 -11.63 11.69 -6.10
C PRO A 194 -11.67 13.22 -6.07
N SER A 195 -12.08 13.77 -4.94
CA SER A 195 -12.04 15.18 -4.57
C SER A 195 -11.16 15.35 -3.33
N TYR A 196 -10.51 16.50 -3.20
CA TYR A 196 -9.60 16.78 -2.09
C TYR A 196 -9.48 18.28 -1.81
N THR A 197 -9.01 18.61 -0.61
CA THR A 197 -8.96 19.99 -0.07
C THR A 197 -7.58 20.64 -0.19
N GLY A 198 -6.79 20.22 -1.19
CA GLY A 198 -5.48 20.79 -1.50
C GLY A 198 -4.51 20.74 -0.33
N ARG A 199 -4.10 21.91 0.17
CA ARG A 199 -3.12 22.01 1.28
C ARG A 199 -3.62 21.36 2.57
N PHE A 200 -4.93 21.31 2.79
CA PHE A 200 -5.53 20.74 3.99
C PHE A 200 -5.27 19.22 4.12
N THR A 201 -5.18 18.51 2.99
CA THR A 201 -4.78 17.09 2.91
C THR A 201 -3.37 16.84 3.48
N GLY A 202 -2.46 17.79 3.33
CA GLY A 202 -1.17 17.74 4.01
C GLY A 202 -1.30 18.17 5.47
N GLN A 203 -1.67 19.44 5.68
CA GLN A 203 -1.78 20.05 6.99
C GLN A 203 -3.17 20.71 7.16
N PRO A 204 -3.99 20.26 8.12
CA PRO A 204 -3.63 19.39 9.24
C PRO A 204 -3.69 17.88 8.97
N ALA A 205 -4.31 17.39 7.89
CA ALA A 205 -4.77 16.00 7.84
C ALA A 205 -3.64 14.93 7.94
N TYR A 206 -2.83 14.73 6.90
CA TYR A 206 -1.79 13.70 6.87
C TYR A 206 -0.77 13.84 8.02
N PHE A 207 -0.17 15.03 8.19
CA PHE A 207 0.93 15.20 9.15
C PHE A 207 0.47 15.05 10.61
N HIS A 208 -0.76 15.48 10.94
CA HIS A 208 -1.30 15.32 12.28
C HIS A 208 -1.52 13.85 12.62
N HIS A 209 -2.19 13.10 11.73
CA HIS A 209 -2.56 11.70 12.01
C HIS A 209 -1.33 10.78 12.05
N VAL A 210 -0.46 10.89 11.04
CA VAL A 210 0.76 10.08 10.96
C VAL A 210 1.71 10.42 12.11
N GLY A 211 1.91 11.71 12.37
CA GLY A 211 2.78 12.16 13.47
C GLY A 211 2.27 11.74 14.85
N THR A 212 0.96 11.83 15.08
CA THR A 212 0.34 11.43 16.36
C THR A 212 0.42 9.92 16.56
N ALA A 213 0.07 9.12 15.56
CA ALA A 213 0.15 7.67 15.65
C ALA A 213 1.59 7.18 15.89
N ALA A 214 2.56 7.74 15.16
CA ALA A 214 3.98 7.43 15.34
C ALA A 214 4.47 7.76 16.75
N LYS A 215 4.26 9.00 17.21
CA LYS A 215 4.72 9.47 18.52
C LYS A 215 4.11 8.66 19.66
N ASN A 216 2.80 8.43 19.61
CA ASN A 216 2.10 7.71 20.68
C ASN A 216 2.50 6.23 20.74
N LEU A 217 2.69 5.57 19.59
CA LEU A 217 3.17 4.18 19.57
C LEU A 217 4.59 4.07 20.13
N MET A 218 5.51 4.93 19.68
CA MET A 218 6.88 4.95 20.18
C MET A 218 6.93 5.25 21.68
N ALA A 219 6.19 6.26 22.14
CA ALA A 219 6.12 6.62 23.56
C ALA A 219 5.56 5.48 24.43
N LYS A 220 4.50 4.80 23.96
CA LYS A 220 3.90 3.65 24.67
C LYS A 220 4.87 2.47 24.84
N GLN A 221 5.82 2.34 23.92
CA GLN A 221 6.87 1.31 23.95
C GLN A 221 8.20 1.81 24.54
N ALA A 222 8.25 3.07 25.03
CA ALA A 222 9.47 3.72 25.50
C ALA A 222 10.62 3.67 24.47
N LEU A 223 10.28 3.83 23.19
CA LEU A 223 11.23 3.82 22.07
C LEU A 223 11.40 5.23 21.48
N THR A 224 12.51 5.43 20.79
CA THR A 224 12.89 6.63 20.07
C THR A 224 13.20 6.31 18.60
N PRO A 225 13.29 7.30 17.71
CA PRO A 225 13.67 7.06 16.30
C PRO A 225 14.99 6.31 16.11
N ASN A 226 15.94 6.41 17.05
CA ASN A 226 17.23 5.73 16.99
C ASN A 226 17.13 4.21 17.22
N ASP A 227 16.01 3.72 17.76
CA ASP A 227 15.80 2.30 18.04
C ASP A 227 15.34 1.51 16.81
N PHE A 228 15.05 2.19 15.70
CA PHE A 228 14.56 1.60 14.46
C PHE A 228 15.62 1.63 13.38
N ALA A 229 15.77 0.54 12.64
CA ALA A 229 16.60 0.51 11.44
C ALA A 229 15.92 1.24 10.27
N TYR A 230 14.59 1.19 10.20
CA TYR A 230 13.79 1.77 9.11
C TYR A 230 12.50 2.40 9.62
N ALA A 231 12.01 3.40 8.89
CA ALA A 231 10.71 4.00 9.10
C ALA A 231 9.95 4.10 7.78
N VAL A 232 8.75 3.52 7.75
CA VAL A 232 7.85 3.50 6.60
C VAL A 232 6.65 4.37 6.93
N PHE A 233 6.39 5.37 6.11
CA PHE A 233 5.21 6.23 6.23
C PHE A 233 4.36 6.09 4.96
N HIS A 234 3.05 6.35 5.05
CA HIS A 234 2.20 6.39 3.86
C HIS A 234 2.70 7.43 2.84
N MET A 235 2.61 7.08 1.55
CA MET A 235 3.28 7.82 0.50
C MET A 235 2.28 8.35 -0.53
N PRO A 236 1.57 9.45 -0.26
CA PRO A 236 0.75 10.11 -1.28
C PRO A 236 1.61 10.76 -2.37
N ASN A 237 2.86 11.07 -2.04
CA ASN A 237 3.93 11.55 -2.92
C ASN A 237 5.29 11.25 -2.25
N GLY A 238 6.42 11.60 -2.90
CA GLY A 238 7.75 11.33 -2.34
C GLY A 238 8.22 12.34 -1.28
N LYS A 239 7.49 13.43 -1.05
CA LYS A 239 7.88 14.51 -0.12
C LYS A 239 7.32 14.31 1.29
N PHE A 240 6.04 13.97 1.40
CA PHE A 240 5.31 13.83 2.67
C PHE A 240 5.93 12.79 3.63
N PRO A 241 6.22 11.54 3.20
CA PRO A 241 6.83 10.53 4.07
C PRO A 241 8.22 10.97 4.58
N LEU A 242 9.02 11.60 3.73
CA LEU A 242 10.33 12.13 4.13
C LEU A 242 10.20 13.27 5.14
N GLN A 243 9.32 14.23 4.87
CA GLN A 243 9.07 15.37 5.75
C GLN A 243 8.57 14.94 7.13
N VAL A 244 7.62 14.01 7.20
CA VAL A 244 7.10 13.54 8.50
C VAL A 244 8.16 12.73 9.24
N GLY A 245 8.92 11.87 8.56
CA GLY A 245 10.02 11.11 9.17
C GLY A 245 11.08 12.02 9.81
N LEU A 246 11.55 13.03 9.06
CA LEU A 246 12.50 14.03 9.57
C LEU A 246 11.91 14.81 10.75
N SER A 247 10.64 15.22 10.68
CA SER A 247 9.98 15.94 11.78
C SER A 247 9.82 15.12 13.07
N LEU A 248 9.82 13.79 12.94
CA LEU A 248 9.77 12.85 14.05
C LEU A 248 11.15 12.50 14.62
N GLY A 249 12.23 12.91 13.96
CA GLY A 249 13.61 12.64 14.36
C GLY A 249 14.26 11.43 13.67
N PHE A 250 13.62 10.84 12.65
CA PHE A 250 14.27 9.84 11.81
C PHE A 250 15.24 10.51 10.83
N SER A 251 16.31 9.81 10.46
CA SER A 251 17.23 10.21 9.41
C SER A 251 16.68 9.86 8.02
N GLU A 252 17.15 10.56 6.98
CA GLU A 252 16.81 10.23 5.58
C GLU A 252 17.16 8.78 5.23
N LYS A 253 18.25 8.24 5.79
CA LYS A 253 18.68 6.84 5.56
C LYS A 253 17.68 5.82 6.08
N GLN A 254 16.95 6.12 7.15
CA GLN A 254 15.92 5.22 7.70
C GLN A 254 14.63 5.25 6.86
N VAL A 255 14.33 6.37 6.20
CA VAL A 255 13.07 6.56 5.46
C VAL A 255 13.20 6.19 3.97
N THR A 256 14.29 6.61 3.33
CA THR A 256 14.52 6.48 1.88
C THR A 256 14.34 5.08 1.31
N PRO A 257 14.76 3.99 2.00
CA PRO A 257 14.53 2.62 1.51
C PRO A 257 13.06 2.28 1.24
N SER A 258 12.12 2.95 1.91
CA SER A 258 10.68 2.76 1.71
C SER A 258 10.09 3.59 0.57
N LEU A 259 10.79 4.61 0.06
CA LEU A 259 10.25 5.66 -0.84
C LEU A 259 10.07 5.21 -2.30
N VAL A 260 9.41 4.08 -2.53
CA VAL A 260 9.13 3.54 -3.87
C VAL A 260 8.05 4.30 -4.64
N VAL A 261 7.29 5.18 -3.97
CA VAL A 261 6.30 6.08 -4.60
C VAL A 261 6.90 6.92 -5.73
N ASN A 262 8.21 7.20 -5.67
CA ASN A 262 8.92 7.97 -6.70
C ASN A 262 8.87 7.31 -8.10
N GLN A 263 8.73 5.98 -8.15
CA GLN A 263 8.70 5.17 -9.36
C GLN A 263 7.38 4.41 -9.55
N LEU A 264 6.54 4.33 -8.52
CA LEU A 264 5.28 3.60 -8.54
C LEU A 264 4.06 4.51 -8.54
N GLY A 265 4.19 5.74 -8.05
CA GLY A 265 3.04 6.52 -7.62
C GLY A 265 2.37 5.94 -6.38
N ASN A 266 1.30 6.59 -5.95
CA ASN A 266 0.46 6.22 -4.84
C ASN A 266 -0.58 5.18 -5.28
N SER A 267 -0.34 3.90 -4.95
CA SER A 267 -1.30 2.81 -5.07
C SER A 267 -2.26 2.72 -3.88
N TYR A 268 -2.62 3.88 -3.32
CA TYR A 268 -3.55 4.07 -2.21
C TYR A 268 -3.37 3.04 -1.08
N SER A 269 -4.29 2.08 -0.94
CA SER A 269 -4.30 1.06 0.14
C SER A 269 -3.04 0.21 0.16
N ALA A 270 -2.39 0.04 -0.99
CA ALA A 270 -1.14 -0.69 -1.11
C ALA A 270 0.11 0.17 -0.86
N SER A 271 0.01 1.51 -0.88
CA SER A 271 1.18 2.39 -1.00
C SER A 271 2.19 2.27 0.14
N SER A 272 1.76 2.40 1.40
CA SER A 272 2.66 2.22 2.56
C SER A 272 3.19 0.80 2.63
N LEU A 273 2.35 -0.20 2.33
CA LEU A 273 2.70 -1.62 2.35
C LEU A 273 3.71 -1.98 1.24
N MET A 274 3.69 -1.32 0.08
CA MET A 274 4.76 -1.39 -0.91
C MET A 274 6.07 -0.85 -0.35
N GLY A 275 6.02 0.25 0.41
CA GLY A 275 7.18 0.76 1.14
C GLY A 275 7.72 -0.22 2.18
N LEU A 276 6.85 -0.93 2.88
CA LEU A 276 7.26 -2.02 3.79
C LEU A 276 7.94 -3.14 3.02
N ALA A 277 7.35 -3.62 1.93
CA ALA A 277 7.95 -4.65 1.08
C ALA A 277 9.32 -4.22 0.54
N ALA A 278 9.49 -2.95 0.15
CA ALA A 278 10.77 -2.39 -0.30
C ALA A 278 11.85 -2.42 0.79
N VAL A 279 11.48 -2.13 2.05
CA VAL A 279 12.39 -2.23 3.19
C VAL A 279 12.84 -3.67 3.42
N LEU A 280 11.99 -4.67 3.17
CA LEU A 280 12.33 -6.09 3.34
C LEU A 280 13.38 -6.59 2.34
N ASP A 281 13.59 -5.89 1.22
CA ASP A 281 14.72 -6.16 0.32
C ASP A 281 16.07 -5.97 1.04
N GLU A 282 16.14 -5.10 2.05
CA GLU A 282 17.39 -4.69 2.72
C GLU A 282 17.47 -5.11 4.20
N ALA A 283 16.35 -5.16 4.90
CA ALA A 283 16.30 -5.36 6.35
C ALA A 283 16.93 -6.68 6.80
N LYS A 284 17.47 -6.73 8.00
CA LYS A 284 18.18 -7.88 8.58
C LYS A 284 17.44 -8.39 9.80
N ALA A 285 17.65 -9.67 10.14
CA ALA A 285 17.13 -10.22 11.38
C ALA A 285 17.62 -9.40 12.58
N GLY A 286 16.72 -9.01 13.48
CA GLY A 286 17.02 -8.11 14.59
C GLY A 286 16.69 -6.63 14.32
N ASP A 287 16.47 -6.23 13.07
CA ASP A 287 16.06 -4.86 12.75
C ASP A 287 14.62 -4.58 13.23
N LYS A 288 14.42 -3.41 13.85
CA LYS A 288 13.08 -2.87 14.12
C LYS A 288 12.66 -1.91 13.02
N ILE A 289 11.39 -2.01 12.61
CA ILE A 289 10.78 -1.15 11.59
C ILE A 289 9.59 -0.45 12.21
N LEU A 290 9.59 0.89 12.18
CA LEU A 290 8.37 1.66 12.41
C LEU A 290 7.61 1.71 11.10
N PHE A 291 6.32 1.37 11.12
CA PHE A 291 5.45 1.50 9.96
C PHE A 291 4.21 2.31 10.36
N VAL A 292 3.85 3.32 9.57
CA VAL A 292 2.68 4.16 9.83
C VAL A 292 1.92 4.42 8.54
N SER A 293 0.70 3.92 8.48
CA SER A 293 -0.23 4.18 7.38
C SER A 293 -1.01 5.46 7.59
N TYR A 294 -1.69 5.89 6.54
CA TYR A 294 -2.65 6.96 6.57
C TYR A 294 -3.77 6.62 5.59
N GLY A 295 -5.00 6.95 5.94
CA GLY A 295 -6.14 6.96 5.05
C GLY A 295 -6.92 8.24 5.31
N SER A 296 -7.25 8.96 4.25
CA SER A 296 -8.07 10.17 4.31
C SER A 296 -9.48 9.89 4.85
N GLY A 297 -10.11 10.91 5.43
CA GLY A 297 -11.40 10.82 6.11
C GLY A 297 -11.44 11.06 7.63
N ALA A 298 -10.42 10.91 8.48
CA ALA A 298 -9.07 10.40 8.28
C ALA A 298 -8.57 9.56 9.47
N GLY A 299 -7.55 8.74 9.24
CA GLY A 299 -6.92 7.94 10.29
C GLY A 299 -5.57 7.38 9.92
N SER A 300 -4.84 6.91 10.93
CA SER A 300 -3.52 6.26 10.79
C SER A 300 -3.46 5.01 11.67
N ASP A 301 -2.89 3.94 11.10
CA ASP A 301 -2.49 2.76 11.86
C ASP A 301 -0.96 2.67 11.87
N ALA A 302 -0.39 2.63 13.08
CA ALA A 302 1.03 2.48 13.32
C ALA A 302 1.34 1.07 13.86
N PHE A 303 2.48 0.53 13.44
CA PHE A 303 2.98 -0.79 13.80
C PHE A 303 4.47 -0.69 14.13
N ILE A 304 4.91 -1.48 15.10
CA ILE A 304 6.32 -1.79 15.29
C ILE A 304 6.52 -3.25 14.90
N PHE A 305 7.33 -3.46 13.86
CA PHE A 305 7.73 -4.78 13.42
C PHE A 305 9.15 -5.09 13.87
N GLN A 306 9.38 -6.35 14.28
CA GLN A 306 10.69 -6.90 14.55
C GLN A 306 11.00 -7.95 13.48
N VAL A 307 12.04 -7.72 12.69
CA VAL A 307 12.47 -8.63 11.63
C VAL A 307 13.10 -9.87 12.24
N THR A 308 12.67 -11.05 11.78
CA THR A 308 13.18 -12.33 12.28
C THR A 308 14.15 -12.97 11.29
N ARG A 309 14.78 -14.06 11.72
CA ARG A 309 15.63 -14.90 10.85
C ARG A 309 14.88 -15.54 9.68
N HIS A 310 13.55 -15.70 9.77
CA HIS A 310 12.76 -16.38 8.73
C HIS A 310 12.66 -15.55 7.45
N LEU A 311 12.83 -14.22 7.52
CA LEU A 311 12.78 -13.34 6.35
C LEU A 311 13.75 -13.80 5.24
N LYS A 312 14.91 -14.38 5.59
CA LYS A 312 15.89 -14.84 4.59
C LYS A 312 15.32 -15.86 3.60
N LYS A 313 14.40 -16.73 4.05
CA LYS A 313 13.79 -17.76 3.20
C LYS A 313 12.66 -17.21 2.32
N GLN A 314 11.95 -16.21 2.83
CA GLN A 314 10.75 -15.64 2.18
C GLN A 314 11.04 -14.32 1.45
N ARG A 315 12.30 -13.88 1.39
CA ARG A 315 12.67 -12.59 0.79
C ARG A 315 12.36 -12.58 -0.70
N LYS A 316 11.54 -11.62 -1.09
CA LYS A 316 11.23 -11.27 -2.48
C LYS A 316 11.79 -9.88 -2.74
N SER A 317 12.25 -9.60 -3.97
CA SER A 317 12.80 -8.29 -4.30
C SER A 317 11.77 -7.44 -5.04
N LEU A 318 11.16 -6.50 -4.32
CA LEU A 318 10.28 -5.52 -4.95
C LEU A 318 11.06 -4.64 -5.91
N LYS A 319 12.28 -4.21 -5.51
CA LYS A 319 13.11 -3.34 -6.35
C LYS A 319 13.41 -3.95 -7.72
N LYS A 320 13.62 -5.26 -7.79
CA LYS A 320 13.79 -5.98 -9.07
C LYS A 320 12.52 -5.92 -9.92
N GLN A 321 11.34 -6.13 -9.33
CA GLN A 321 10.07 -6.06 -10.08
C GLN A 321 9.76 -4.65 -10.57
N ILE A 322 10.11 -3.60 -9.81
CA ILE A 322 9.94 -2.20 -10.24
C ILE A 322 10.69 -1.94 -11.56
N GLN A 323 11.85 -2.57 -11.76
CA GLN A 323 12.64 -2.43 -12.99
C GLN A 323 12.06 -3.23 -14.18
N GLN A 324 11.14 -4.18 -13.95
CA GLN A 324 10.48 -4.95 -15.00
C GLN A 324 9.29 -4.17 -15.58
N LYS A 325 9.61 -3.11 -16.33
CA LYS A 325 8.64 -2.13 -16.80
C LYS A 325 8.70 -1.86 -18.30
N LYS A 326 7.57 -1.43 -18.86
CA LYS A 326 7.45 -0.88 -20.21
C LYS A 326 6.84 0.51 -20.15
N TYR A 327 7.52 1.50 -20.74
CA TYR A 327 6.98 2.85 -20.81
C TYR A 327 5.83 2.94 -21.83
N ILE A 328 4.83 3.74 -21.50
CA ILE A 328 3.71 4.09 -22.37
C ILE A 328 3.62 5.61 -22.52
N ASN A 329 3.02 6.04 -23.62
CA ASN A 329 2.74 7.46 -23.88
C ASN A 329 1.38 7.87 -23.29
N TYR A 330 1.12 9.18 -23.30
CA TYR A 330 -0.11 9.74 -22.71
C TYR A 330 -1.41 9.19 -23.33
N PRO A 331 -1.59 9.06 -24.66
CA PRO A 331 -2.81 8.46 -25.23
C PRO A 331 -3.04 7.01 -24.80
N THR A 332 -1.99 6.20 -24.69
CA THR A 332 -2.11 4.82 -24.20
C THR A 332 -2.51 4.80 -22.72
N TYR A 333 -1.96 5.70 -21.91
CA TYR A 333 -2.38 5.87 -20.52
C TYR A 333 -3.86 6.22 -20.43
N LEU A 334 -4.35 7.19 -21.23
CA LEU A 334 -5.76 7.56 -21.23
C LEU A 334 -6.67 6.38 -21.61
N LYS A 335 -6.25 5.53 -22.55
CA LYS A 335 -6.99 4.30 -22.91
C LYS A 335 -7.06 3.31 -21.74
N TYR A 336 -5.93 3.03 -21.09
CA TYR A 336 -5.87 2.07 -19.98
C TYR A 336 -6.59 2.53 -18.72
N MET A 337 -6.71 3.85 -18.55
CA MET A 337 -7.48 4.48 -17.48
C MET A 337 -8.96 4.66 -17.83
N ASP A 338 -9.42 4.14 -18.98
CA ASP A 338 -10.80 4.25 -19.46
C ASP A 338 -11.29 5.72 -19.60
N ILE A 339 -10.37 6.65 -19.88
CA ILE A 339 -10.67 8.08 -20.07
C ILE A 339 -11.04 8.38 -21.52
N ILE A 340 -10.43 7.64 -22.47
CA ILE A 340 -10.78 7.70 -23.89
C ILE A 340 -11.04 6.28 -24.40
N HIS A 341 -11.99 6.16 -25.32
CA HIS A 341 -12.36 4.89 -25.94
C HIS A 341 -12.12 4.94 -27.45
N GLU A 342 -11.76 3.81 -28.04
CA GLU A 342 -11.88 3.64 -29.48
C GLU A 342 -13.38 3.64 -29.83
N GLY A 343 -13.77 4.48 -30.80
CA GLY A 343 -15.14 4.48 -31.28
C GLY A 343 -15.50 3.12 -31.88
N SER A 344 -16.77 2.73 -31.75
CA SER A 344 -17.30 1.60 -32.50
C SER A 344 -17.10 1.88 -33.99
N LEU A 345 -16.26 1.09 -34.67
CA LEU A 345 -16.12 1.15 -36.13
C LEU A 345 -17.37 0.60 -36.82
#